data_AF-A0A9X1LWM0-F1
#
_entry.id   AF-A0A9X1LWM0-F1
#
_cell.length_a   1.000
_cell.length_b   1.000
_cell.length_c   1.000
_cell.angle_alpha   90.00
_cell.angle_beta   90.00
_cell.angle_gamma   90.00
#
_symmetry.space_group_name_H-M   'P 1'
#
loop_
_entity.id
_entity.type
_entity.pdbx_description
1 polymer ?
#
loop_
_entity_poly.entity_id
_entity_poly.type
_entity_poly.pdbx_seq_one_letter_code
_entity_poly.pdbx_strand_id
1 'polypeptide(L)'
;MVVYDFTLTLAERRCVLAHELGHAFHDHRCRGDKAMEDAADVYAAHLLIDPVEYARAEAIHPSVDFIAEELCVEPDLVRVFQRSITRLRGVTYIRPRMGARQYRHSWSHA
;
A
#
# COMPACT_ATOMS: atom_id res chain seq x y z
N MET A 1 -0.74 -13.98 -6.66
CA MET A 1 -0.75 -14.14 -8.13
C MET A 1 -1.01 -12.75 -8.64
N VAL A 2 -0.04 -12.12 -9.32
CA VAL A 2 -0.21 -10.73 -9.76
C VAL A 2 -1.24 -10.69 -10.89
N VAL A 3 -2.42 -10.15 -10.62
CA VAL A 3 -3.40 -9.79 -11.65
C VAL A 3 -3.16 -8.34 -11.99
N TYR A 4 -2.72 -8.05 -13.22
CA TYR A 4 -2.45 -6.69 -13.67
C TYR A 4 -3.29 -6.39 -14.91
N ASP A 5 -4.29 -5.54 -14.73
CA ASP A 5 -5.16 -5.09 -15.81
C ASP A 5 -4.61 -3.80 -16.44
N PHE A 6 -4.30 -3.87 -17.73
CA PHE A 6 -3.76 -2.74 -18.51
C PHE A 6 -4.84 -1.74 -18.95
N THR A 7 -6.09 -1.90 -18.54
CA THR A 7 -7.16 -0.92 -18.78
C THR A 7 -7.32 0.07 -17.62
N LEU A 8 -6.74 -0.22 -16.46
CA LEU A 8 -6.74 0.65 -15.28
C LEU A 8 -5.97 1.95 -15.52
N THR A 9 -6.35 3.01 -14.81
CA THR A 9 -5.58 4.26 -14.68
C THR A 9 -4.22 4.00 -14.04
N LEU A 10 -3.29 4.95 -14.17
CA LEU A 10 -1.97 4.83 -13.55
C LEU A 10 -2.06 4.72 -12.02
N ALA A 11 -3.01 5.41 -11.39
CA ALA A 11 -3.24 5.37 -9.94
C ALA A 11 -3.70 3.97 -9.50
N GLU A 12 -4.71 3.41 -10.17
CA GLU A 12 -5.22 2.06 -9.88
C GLU A 12 -4.13 1.00 -10.09
N ARG A 13 -3.36 1.09 -11.19
CA ARG A 13 -2.24 0.17 -11.42
C ARG A 13 -1.19 0.23 -10.32
N ARG A 14 -0.85 1.43 -9.85
CA ARG A 14 0.09 1.62 -8.74
C ARG A 14 -0.45 1.01 -7.44
N CYS A 15 -1.73 1.21 -7.15
CA CYS A 15 -2.39 0.66 -5.96
C CYS A 15 -2.40 -0.88 -6.00
N VAL A 16 -2.81 -1.49 -7.11
CA VAL A 16 -2.80 -2.95 -7.29
C VAL A 16 -1.39 -3.54 -7.16
N LEU A 17 -0.38 -2.92 -7.78
CA LEU A 17 1.00 -3.42 -7.67
C LEU A 17 1.53 -3.33 -6.23
N ALA A 18 1.19 -2.25 -5.51
CA ALA A 18 1.57 -2.10 -4.11
C ALA A 18 0.88 -3.13 -3.22
N HIS A 19 -0.38 -3.46 -3.49
CA HIS A 19 -1.14 -4.52 -2.80
C HIS A 19 -0.51 -5.89 -2.98
N GLU A 20 -0.24 -6.28 -4.22
CA GLU A 20 0.41 -7.56 -4.54
C GLU A 20 1.82 -7.65 -3.93
N LEU A 21 2.54 -6.53 -3.86
CA LEU A 21 3.83 -6.47 -3.16
C LEU A 21 3.66 -6.68 -1.65
N GLY A 22 2.57 -6.18 -1.05
CA GLY A 22 2.22 -6.45 0.35
C GLY A 22 2.00 -7.93 0.62
N HIS A 23 1.28 -8.63 -0.26
CA HIS A 23 1.16 -10.09 -0.17
C HIS A 23 2.51 -10.79 -0.25
N ALA A 24 3.38 -10.39 -1.17
CA ALA A 24 4.71 -10.97 -1.31
C ALA A 24 5.58 -10.70 -0.08
N PHE A 25 5.51 -9.48 0.49
CA PHE A 25 6.25 -9.09 1.68
C PHE A 25 5.86 -9.91 2.92
N HIS A 26 4.57 -10.20 3.08
CA HIS A 26 4.05 -10.97 4.22
C HIS A 26 4.01 -12.49 3.98
N ASP A 27 4.57 -12.98 2.87
CA ASP A 27 4.52 -14.39 2.45
C ASP A 27 3.09 -14.97 2.40
N HIS A 28 2.13 -14.17 1.95
CA HIS A 28 0.73 -14.58 1.90
C HIS A 28 0.49 -15.71 0.89
N ARG A 29 0.02 -16.88 1.37
CA ARG A 29 -0.21 -18.08 0.53
C ARG A 29 -1.67 -18.42 0.26
N CYS A 30 -2.58 -18.02 1.15
CA CYS A 30 -4.02 -18.24 1.00
C CYS A 30 -4.68 -17.00 0.41
N ARG A 31 -5.57 -17.20 -0.57
CA ARG A 31 -6.34 -16.11 -1.20
C ARG A 31 -7.65 -15.91 -0.45
N GLY A 32 -8.06 -14.65 -0.26
CA GLY A 32 -9.36 -14.32 0.31
C GLY A 32 -9.44 -14.43 1.84
N ASP A 33 -8.31 -14.62 2.52
CA ASP A 33 -8.24 -14.42 3.97
C ASP A 33 -8.25 -12.91 4.26
N LYS A 34 -9.28 -12.45 4.94
CA LYS A 34 -9.49 -11.02 5.20
C LYS A 34 -8.32 -10.37 5.96
N ALA A 35 -7.67 -11.07 6.90
CA ALA A 35 -6.55 -10.50 7.62
C ALA A 35 -5.33 -10.32 6.71
N MET A 36 -5.15 -11.23 5.74
CA MET A 36 -4.09 -11.15 4.74
C MET A 36 -4.33 -10.02 3.73
N GLU A 37 -5.57 -9.85 3.27
CA GLU A 37 -5.95 -8.72 2.41
C GLU A 37 -5.78 -7.38 3.17
N ASP A 38 -6.29 -7.28 4.41
CA ASP A 38 -6.18 -6.07 5.23
C ASP A 38 -4.71 -5.70 5.50
N ALA A 39 -3.82 -6.69 5.69
CA ALA A 39 -2.38 -6.44 5.87
C ALA A 39 -1.69 -6.00 4.57
N ALA A 40 -2.09 -6.55 3.41
CA ALA A 40 -1.59 -6.11 2.11
C ALA A 40 -2.04 -4.67 1.79
N ASP A 41 -3.29 -4.31 2.09
CA ASP A 41 -3.81 -2.95 1.98
C ASP A 41 -3.01 -1.97 2.83
N VAL A 42 -2.72 -2.33 4.09
CA VAL A 42 -1.93 -1.49 5.02
C VAL A 42 -0.52 -1.30 4.49
N TYR A 43 0.12 -2.37 3.98
CA TYR A 43 1.42 -2.27 3.34
C TYR A 43 1.39 -1.31 2.14
N ALA A 44 0.41 -1.48 1.25
CA ALA A 44 0.27 -0.64 0.06
C ALA A 44 0.06 0.84 0.42
N ALA A 45 -0.78 1.11 1.42
CA ALA A 45 -1.03 2.45 1.93
C ALA A 45 0.26 3.10 2.44
N HIS A 46 1.06 2.39 3.26
CA HIS A 46 2.32 2.92 3.77
C HIS A 46 3.43 3.02 2.71
N LEU A 47 3.34 2.26 1.62
CA LEU A 47 4.29 2.34 0.52
C LEU A 47 4.01 3.54 -0.40
N LEU A 48 2.73 3.83 -0.67
CA LEU A 48 2.33 4.85 -1.64
C LEU A 48 2.06 6.22 -1.01
N ILE A 49 1.63 6.28 0.25
CA ILE A 49 1.26 7.53 0.92
C ILE A 49 2.42 8.04 1.77
N ASP A 50 3.02 9.15 1.32
CA ASP A 50 3.96 9.91 2.15
C ASP A 50 3.18 10.68 3.24
N PRO A 51 3.54 10.53 4.54
CA PRO A 51 2.81 11.19 5.62
C PRO A 51 2.86 12.72 5.59
N VAL A 52 3.93 13.32 5.04
CA VAL A 52 4.07 14.77 4.94
C VAL A 52 3.17 15.29 3.83
N GLU A 53 3.16 14.64 2.67
CA GLU A 53 2.26 15.01 1.57
C GLU A 53 0.78 14.76 1.94
N TYR A 54 0.46 13.69 2.66
CA TYR A 54 -0.87 13.49 3.24
C TYR A 54 -1.28 14.66 4.14
N ALA A 55 -0.43 15.07 5.08
CA ALA A 55 -0.74 16.16 6.00
C ALA A 55 -0.90 17.50 5.26
N ARG A 56 -0.14 17.72 4.18
CA ARG A 56 -0.29 18.91 3.32
C ARG A 56 -1.62 18.90 2.59
N ALA A 57 -2.01 17.78 1.97
CA ALA A 57 -3.28 17.64 1.28
C ALA A 57 -4.47 17.79 2.26
N GLU A 58 -4.40 17.15 3.44
CA GLU A 58 -5.42 17.24 4.48
C GLU A 58 -5.61 18.67 5.00
N ALA A 59 -4.53 19.46 5.11
CA ALA A 59 -4.58 20.85 5.49
C ALA A 59 -5.25 21.77 4.45
N ILE A 60 -5.21 21.38 3.16
CA ILE A 60 -5.92 22.09 2.08
C ILE A 60 -7.41 21.73 2.12
N HIS A 61 -7.74 20.45 2.15
CA HIS A 61 -9.12 19.99 2.25
C HIS A 61 -9.20 18.57 2.85
N PRO A 62 -10.03 18.33 3.89
CA PRO A 62 -10.06 17.05 4.62
C PRO A 62 -10.86 15.92 3.92
N SER A 63 -11.30 16.14 2.67
CA SER A 63 -12.04 15.12 1.91
C SER A 63 -11.11 14.00 1.48
N VAL A 64 -11.55 12.76 1.66
CA VAL A 64 -10.83 11.58 1.18
C VAL A 64 -10.62 11.63 -0.33
N ASP A 65 -11.62 12.05 -1.10
CA ASP A 65 -11.53 12.08 -2.56
C ASP A 65 -10.51 13.12 -3.02
N PHE A 66 -10.50 14.30 -2.38
CA PHE A 66 -9.49 15.33 -2.64
C PHE A 66 -8.07 14.85 -2.32
N ILE A 67 -7.90 14.23 -1.16
CA ILE A 67 -6.59 13.70 -0.74
C ILE A 67 -6.13 12.57 -1.70
N ALA A 68 -7.05 11.72 -2.14
CA ALA A 68 -6.76 10.63 -3.07
C ALA A 68 -6.30 11.17 -4.43
N GLU A 69 -6.97 12.20 -4.95
CA GLU A 69 -6.58 12.91 -6.17
C GLU A 69 -5.19 13.52 -6.05
N GLU A 70 -4.93 14.30 -4.98
CA GLU A 70 -3.63 14.94 -4.74
C GLU A 70 -2.48 13.94 -4.61
N LEU A 71 -2.73 12.79 -3.97
CA LEU A 71 -1.72 11.75 -3.78
C LEU A 71 -1.65 10.74 -4.94
N CYS A 72 -2.53 10.85 -5.94
CA CYS A 72 -2.67 9.92 -7.06
C CYS A 72 -2.82 8.46 -6.61
N VAL A 73 -3.69 8.20 -5.63
CA VAL A 73 -4.04 6.88 -5.10
C VAL A 73 -5.56 6.67 -5.10
N GLU A 74 -6.01 5.45 -4.83
CA GLU A 74 -7.43 5.17 -4.65
C GLU A 74 -7.96 5.68 -3.28
N PRO A 75 -9.21 6.18 -3.21
CA PRO A 75 -9.83 6.65 -1.96
C PRO A 75 -9.80 5.63 -0.82
N ASP A 76 -9.95 4.35 -1.12
CA ASP A 76 -9.92 3.29 -0.10
C ASP A 76 -8.54 3.16 0.56
N LEU A 77 -7.47 3.40 -0.19
CA LEU A 77 -6.11 3.37 0.33
C LEU A 77 -5.84 4.52 1.32
N VAL A 78 -6.44 5.69 1.07
CA VAL A 78 -6.42 6.81 2.02
C VAL A 78 -7.13 6.44 3.32
N ARG A 79 -8.28 5.77 3.24
CA ARG A 79 -9.01 5.31 4.44
C ARG A 79 -8.22 4.26 5.22
N VAL A 80 -7.52 3.35 4.52
CA VAL A 80 -6.63 2.38 5.14
C VAL A 80 -5.50 3.09 5.91
N PHE A 81 -4.85 4.06 5.27
CA PHE A 81 -3.80 4.87 5.89
C PHE A 81 -4.31 5.60 7.15
N GLN A 82 -5.45 6.28 7.07
CA GLN A 82 -6.07 6.97 8.22
C GLN A 82 -6.31 6.03 9.40
N ARG A 83 -6.83 4.82 9.15
CA ARG A 83 -7.04 3.80 10.19
C ARG A 83 -5.73 3.29 10.77
N SER A 84 -4.68 3.13 9.95
CA SER A 84 -3.38 2.61 10.41
C SER A 84 -2.61 3.64 11.26
N ILE A 85 -2.62 4.92 10.88
CA ILE A 85 -1.97 5.99 11.67
C ILE A 85 -2.73 6.31 12.97
N THR A 86 -4.05 6.10 13.00
CA THR A 86 -4.84 6.22 14.23
C THR A 86 -4.42 5.15 15.24
N ARG A 87 -4.14 3.91 14.77
CA ARG A 87 -3.56 2.85 15.62
C ARG A 87 -2.15 3.20 16.13
N LEU A 88 -1.36 3.95 15.35
CA LEU A 88 0.00 4.35 15.72
C LEU A 88 0.07 5.43 16.82
N ARG A 89 -1.02 6.14 17.14
CA ARG A 89 -1.06 7.05 18.30
C ARG A 89 -0.96 6.34 19.67
N GLY A 90 -0.71 5.01 19.68
CA GLY A 90 -0.50 4.18 20.88
C GLY A 90 0.86 3.47 21.01
N VAL A 91 1.71 3.28 19.99
CA VAL A 91 3.05 2.62 20.11
C VAL A 91 4.02 3.06 18.97
N THR A 92 5.30 3.19 19.33
CA THR A 92 6.48 3.78 18.65
C THR A 92 6.86 3.21 17.27
N TYR A 93 7.28 4.11 16.37
CA TYR A 93 7.87 3.85 15.05
C TYR A 93 9.10 2.93 15.08
N ILE A 94 9.11 1.89 14.24
CA ILE A 94 10.35 1.35 13.66
C ILE A 94 10.44 1.89 12.24
N ARG A 95 11.48 2.69 11.97
CA ARG A 95 11.84 3.17 10.63
C ARG A 95 11.80 2.03 9.61
N PRO A 96 11.25 2.20 8.39
CA PRO A 96 11.49 1.25 7.34
C PRO A 96 12.97 1.35 6.94
N ARG A 97 13.79 0.39 7.39
CA ARG A 97 14.98 0.03 6.60
C ARG A 97 14.43 -0.61 5.33
N MET A 98 14.20 0.19 4.30
CA MET A 98 14.20 -0.28 2.92
C MET A 98 15.61 -0.81 2.62
N GLY A 99 15.83 -2.05 3.07
CA GLY A 99 17.10 -2.76 2.97
C GLY A 99 17.21 -3.40 1.60
N ALA A 100 18.15 -2.88 0.82
CA ALA A 100 18.57 -3.41 -0.46
C ALA A 100 18.72 -4.95 -0.46
N ARG A 101 18.30 -5.55 -1.59
CA ARG A 101 18.61 -6.91 -2.08
C ARG A 101 17.74 -8.04 -1.52
N GLN A 102 16.83 -8.54 -2.36
CA GLN A 102 16.54 -9.98 -2.49
C GLN A 102 15.71 -10.29 -3.76
N TYR A 103 16.32 -10.11 -4.94
CA TYR A 103 15.87 -10.85 -6.13
C TYR A 103 16.78 -12.07 -6.28
N ARG A 104 16.32 -13.24 -5.84
CA ARG A 104 16.84 -14.53 -6.30
C ARG A 104 15.74 -15.23 -7.09
N HIS A 105 15.70 -14.96 -8.39
CA HIS A 105 14.99 -15.83 -9.31
C HIS A 105 15.87 -17.08 -9.55
N SER A 106 15.37 -18.24 -9.16
CA SER A 106 15.91 -19.54 -9.58
C SER A 106 15.00 -20.08 -10.67
N TRP A 107 15.43 -19.96 -11.93
CA TRP A 107 14.85 -20.71 -13.04
C TRP A 107 15.50 -22.09 -13.07
N SER A 108 14.72 -23.15 -12.84
CA SER A 108 15.11 -24.52 -13.15
C SER A 108 14.38 -24.93 -14.42
N HIS A 109 15.11 -24.97 -15.54
CA HIS A 109 14.73 -25.73 -16.71
C HIS A 109 15.04 -27.20 -16.43
N ALA A 110 14.06 -28.07 -16.61
CA ALA A 110 14.23 -29.51 -16.81
C ALA A 110 13.65 -29.84 -18.18
#